data_AF-A3JL71-F1
#
_entry.id   AF-A3JL71-F1
#
_cell.length_a   1.000
_cell.length_b   1.000
_cell.length_c   1.000
_cell.angle_alpha   90.00
_cell.angle_beta   90.00
_cell.angle_gamma   90.00
#
_symmetry.space_group_name_H-M   'P 1'
#
loop_
_entity.id
_entity.type
_entity.pdbx_description
1 polymer ?
#
loop_
_entity_poly.entity_id
_entity_poly.type
_entity_poly.pdbx_seq_one_letter_code
_entity_poly.pdbx_strand_id
1 'polypeptide(L)'
;MSWFKVFSAVVVANIVSWIIISIIGWFIFFVVLDSFNDALTERLSKSSKPEFPTISVPSFSPPVPTAEEIRAQQAREKRLAAQRRRARNEAEQKRSVIASSKEMCDFWTSEYRKDGNPKSQAYKEMACLRYRNLLN
;
A
#
# COMPACT_ATOMS: atom_id res chain seq x y z
N MET A 1 45.49 -10.88 21.04
CA MET A 1 44.38 -10.00 21.50
C MET A 1 43.39 -10.89 22.24
N SER A 2 43.04 -10.60 23.50
CA SER A 2 42.22 -11.51 24.33
C SER A 2 40.87 -11.80 23.66
N TRP A 3 40.50 -13.08 23.53
CA TRP A 3 39.25 -13.54 22.92
C TRP A 3 38.01 -12.90 23.55
N PHE A 4 38.06 -12.62 24.86
CA PHE A 4 37.03 -11.87 25.58
C PHE A 4 36.83 -10.43 25.05
N LYS A 5 37.89 -9.77 24.58
CA LYS A 5 37.78 -8.43 23.97
C LYS A 5 37.03 -8.48 22.65
N VAL A 6 37.22 -9.54 21.87
CA VAL A 6 36.52 -9.73 20.59
C VAL A 6 35.04 -10.04 20.83
N PHE A 7 34.73 -10.96 21.75
CA PHE A 7 33.35 -11.28 22.09
C PHE A 7 32.60 -10.09 22.69
N SER A 8 33.21 -9.37 23.64
CA SER A 8 32.64 -8.16 24.23
C SER A 8 32.39 -7.08 23.18
N ALA A 9 33.33 -6.87 22.25
CA ALA A 9 33.15 -5.90 21.17
C ALA A 9 31.96 -6.24 20.25
N VAL A 10 31.77 -7.52 19.91
CA VAL A 10 30.64 -7.96 19.07
C VAL A 10 29.31 -7.78 19.79
N VAL A 11 29.24 -8.11 21.09
CA VAL A 11 28.03 -7.92 21.89
C VAL A 11 27.68 -6.44 22.03
N VAL A 12 28.67 -5.59 22.31
CA VAL A 12 28.49 -4.14 22.41
C VAL A 12 28.06 -3.55 21.07
N ALA A 13 28.68 -3.95 19.96
CA ALA A 13 28.29 -3.49 18.63
C ALA A 13 26.85 -3.86 18.28
N ASN A 14 26.40 -5.05 18.69
CA ASN A 14 25.02 -5.48 18.47
C ASN A 14 24.03 -4.63 19.30
N ILE A 15 24.33 -4.39 20.58
CA ILE A 15 23.49 -3.53 21.44
C ILE A 15 23.42 -2.10 20.88
N VAL A 16 24.55 -1.54 20.46
CA VAL A 16 24.61 -0.20 19.85
C VAL A 16 23.80 -0.16 18.54
N SER A 17 23.87 -1.21 17.72
CA SER A 17 23.05 -1.32 16.50
C SER A 17 21.55 -1.26 16.82
N TRP A 18 21.10 -2.00 17.83
CA TRP A 18 19.70 -1.98 18.28
C TRP A 18 19.26 -0.60 18.78
N ILE A 19 20.13 0.11 19.50
CA ILE A 19 19.85 1.48 19.95
C ILE A 19 19.68 2.43 18.76
N ILE A 20 20.58 2.37 17.78
CA ILE A 20 20.51 3.23 16.59
C ILE A 20 19.23 2.95 15.79
N ILE A 21 18.89 1.67 15.58
CA ILE A 21 17.65 1.29 14.89
C ILE A 21 16.42 1.82 15.64
N SER A 22 16.43 1.74 16.97
CA SER A 22 15.33 2.24 17.80
C SER A 22 15.18 3.77 17.70
N ILE A 23 16.30 4.51 17.72
CA ILE A 23 16.29 5.97 17.59
C ILE A 23 15.79 6.38 16.20
N ILE A 24 16.27 5.74 15.13
CA ILE A 24 15.82 6.02 13.76
C ILE A 24 14.33 5.68 13.60
N GLY A 25 13.90 4.53 14.11
CA GLY A 25 12.49 4.13 14.09
C GLY A 25 11.61 5.12 14.84
N TRP A 26 12.05 5.61 16.01
CA TRP A 26 11.33 6.62 16.78
C TRP A 26 11.23 7.96 16.03
N PHE A 27 12.31 8.41 15.38
CA PHE A 27 12.28 9.62 14.56
C PHE A 27 11.31 9.51 13.37
N ILE A 28 11.34 8.40 12.64
CA ILE A 28 10.41 8.17 11.52
C ILE A 28 8.97 8.14 12.03
N PHE A 29 8.73 7.45 13.15
CA PHE A 29 7.41 7.38 13.76
C PHE A 29 6.91 8.76 14.20
N PHE A 30 7.76 9.59 14.79
CA PHE A 30 7.42 10.95 15.21
C PHE A 30 7.03 11.83 14.01
N VAL A 31 7.82 11.82 12.94
CA VAL A 31 7.53 12.59 11.71
C VAL A 31 6.23 12.15 11.06
N VAL A 32 5.99 10.83 11.00
CA VAL A 32 4.76 10.28 10.41
C VAL A 32 3.55 10.63 11.28
N LEU A 33 3.63 10.43 12.59
CA LEU A 33 2.54 10.78 13.51
C LEU A 33 2.19 12.26 13.47
N ASP A 34 3.15 13.16 13.34
CA ASP A 34 2.92 14.60 13.25
C ASP A 34 2.02 14.94 12.04
N SER A 35 2.35 14.37 10.87
CA SER A 35 1.53 14.54 9.66
C SER A 35 0.12 13.93 9.76
N PHE A 36 -0.04 12.83 10.50
CA PHE A 36 -1.35 12.23 10.75
C PHE A 36 -2.16 13.05 11.75
N ASN A 37 -1.51 13.62 12.77
CA ASN A 37 -2.15 14.43 13.80
C ASN A 37 -2.67 15.76 13.21
N ASP A 38 -1.90 16.39 12.32
CA ASP A 38 -2.32 17.58 11.58
C ASP A 38 -3.53 17.28 10.69
N ALA A 39 -3.49 16.19 9.92
CA ALA A 39 -4.60 15.79 9.04
C ALA A 39 -5.88 15.44 9.84
N LEU A 40 -5.75 14.81 11.00
CA LEU A 40 -6.87 14.52 11.89
C LEU A 40 -7.43 15.79 12.52
N THR A 41 -6.58 16.69 12.96
CA THR A 41 -6.97 17.99 13.54
C THR A 41 -7.67 18.86 12.50
N GLU A 42 -7.20 18.90 11.26
CA GLU A 42 -7.84 19.63 10.16
C GLU A 42 -9.23 19.07 9.83
N ARG A 43 -9.38 17.73 9.84
CA ARG A 43 -10.67 17.06 9.60
C ARG A 43 -11.67 17.31 10.73
N LEU A 44 -11.21 17.33 11.98
CA LEU A 44 -12.06 17.58 13.15
C LEU A 44 -12.46 19.05 13.27
N SER A 45 -11.55 19.97 12.98
CA SER A 45 -11.82 21.42 13.00
C SER A 45 -12.71 21.89 11.86
N LYS A 46 -12.64 21.27 10.66
CA LYS A 46 -13.57 21.56 9.55
C LYS A 46 -14.99 21.06 9.79
N SER A 47 -15.23 20.16 10.75
CA SER A 47 -16.55 19.58 11.01
C SER A 47 -17.45 20.44 11.92
N SER A 48 -16.99 21.61 12.41
CA SER A 48 -17.69 22.35 13.48
C SER A 48 -18.34 23.70 13.09
N LYS A 49 -18.45 24.05 11.81
CA LYS A 49 -19.23 25.23 11.38
C LYS A 49 -20.41 24.88 10.49
N PRO A 50 -21.61 24.62 11.04
CA PRO A 50 -22.85 24.75 10.30
C PRO A 50 -23.30 26.22 10.36
N GLU A 51 -22.86 27.04 9.41
CA GLU A 51 -23.44 28.36 9.15
C GLU A 51 -24.29 28.23 7.88
N PHE A 52 -25.59 28.02 8.07
CA PHE A 52 -26.55 27.88 6.96
C PHE A 52 -27.20 29.24 6.65
N PRO A 53 -27.12 29.76 5.42
CA PRO A 53 -27.90 30.93 5.02
C PRO A 53 -29.37 30.55 4.82
N THR A 54 -30.28 31.36 5.35
CA THR A 54 -31.73 31.19 5.17
C THR A 54 -32.12 31.56 3.74
N ILE A 55 -32.26 30.56 2.87
CA ILE A 55 -32.80 30.72 1.52
C ILE A 55 -34.29 30.36 1.53
N SER A 56 -35.14 31.35 1.30
CA SER A 56 -36.58 31.19 1.09
C SER A 56 -36.86 30.76 -0.36
N VAL A 57 -37.13 29.46 -0.57
CA VAL A 57 -37.54 28.90 -1.87
C VAL A 57 -38.96 28.32 -1.74
N PRO A 58 -39.86 28.47 -2.74
CA PRO A 58 -41.22 27.96 -2.66
C PRO A 58 -41.22 26.43 -2.53
N SER A 59 -41.98 25.92 -1.55
CA SER A 59 -42.10 24.51 -1.17
C SER A 59 -42.73 23.66 -2.27
N PHE A 60 -41.90 23.17 -3.19
CA PHE A 60 -42.13 21.86 -3.82
C PHE A 60 -41.16 20.87 -3.17
N SER A 61 -41.52 20.43 -1.96
CA SER A 61 -40.74 19.45 -1.22
C SER A 61 -41.07 18.06 -1.77
N PRO A 62 -40.15 17.34 -2.44
CA PRO A 62 -40.29 15.89 -2.58
C PRO A 62 -40.43 15.28 -1.17
N PRO A 63 -41.16 14.16 -1.02
CA PRO A 63 -41.33 13.54 0.29
C PRO A 63 -39.95 13.32 0.93
N VAL A 64 -39.78 13.83 2.15
CA VAL A 64 -38.52 13.70 2.90
C VAL A 64 -38.20 12.21 2.98
N PRO A 65 -37.04 11.76 2.49
CA PRO A 65 -36.67 10.36 2.50
C PRO A 65 -36.75 9.84 3.93
N THR A 66 -37.45 8.73 4.11
CA THR A 66 -37.55 8.08 5.41
C THR A 66 -36.15 7.66 5.89
N ALA A 67 -35.93 7.58 7.20
CA ALA A 67 -34.63 7.17 7.75
C ALA A 67 -34.18 5.79 7.23
N GLU A 68 -35.13 4.93 6.84
CA GLU A 68 -34.86 3.64 6.20
C GLU A 68 -34.36 3.78 4.76
N GLU A 69 -34.95 4.66 3.96
CA GLU A 69 -34.49 4.95 2.59
C GLU A 69 -33.08 5.53 2.57
N ILE A 70 -32.75 6.43 3.51
CA ILE A 70 -31.41 7.00 3.66
C ILE A 70 -30.38 5.90 3.98
N ARG A 71 -30.72 4.98 4.90
CA ARG A 71 -29.85 3.84 5.24
C ARG A 71 -29.69 2.87 4.06
N ALA A 72 -30.78 2.58 3.35
CA ALA A 72 -30.75 1.72 2.18
C ALA A 72 -29.90 2.32 1.05
N GLN A 73 -29.97 3.64 0.84
CA GLN A 73 -29.17 4.36 -0.15
C GLN A 73 -27.69 4.36 0.23
N GLN A 74 -27.34 4.66 1.49
CA GLN A 74 -25.96 4.57 1.97
C GLN A 74 -25.40 3.14 1.85
N ALA A 75 -26.19 2.11 2.11
CA ALA A 75 -25.77 0.72 1.94
C ALA A 75 -25.49 0.38 0.48
N ARG A 76 -26.31 0.87 -0.47
CA ARG A 76 -26.09 0.73 -1.91
C ARG A 76 -24.82 1.44 -2.36
N GLU A 77 -24.60 2.68 -1.91
CA GLU A 77 -23.39 3.45 -2.24
C GLU A 77 -22.12 2.79 -1.70
N LYS A 78 -22.14 2.28 -0.46
CA LYS A 78 -21.01 1.53 0.13
C LYS A 78 -20.70 0.27 -0.68
N ARG A 79 -21.72 -0.47 -1.13
CA ARG A 79 -21.53 -1.66 -1.98
C ARG A 79 -20.92 -1.31 -3.34
N LEU A 80 -21.41 -0.26 -3.99
CA LEU A 80 -20.86 0.23 -5.26
C LEU A 80 -19.42 0.71 -5.12
N ALA A 81 -19.11 1.46 -4.05
CA ALA A 81 -17.75 1.89 -3.74
C ALA A 81 -16.82 0.70 -3.47
N ALA A 82 -17.28 -0.31 -2.73
CA ALA A 82 -16.50 -1.53 -2.48
C ALA A 82 -16.24 -2.33 -3.76
N GLN A 83 -17.23 -2.48 -4.65
CA GLN A 83 -17.06 -3.13 -5.95
C GLN A 83 -16.04 -2.38 -6.83
N ARG A 84 -16.13 -1.05 -6.89
CA ARG A 84 -15.16 -0.22 -7.64
C ARG A 84 -13.73 -0.38 -7.10
N ARG A 85 -13.56 -0.45 -5.78
CA ARG A 85 -12.25 -0.71 -5.17
C ARG A 85 -11.70 -2.08 -5.54
N ARG A 86 -12.53 -3.13 -5.47
CA ARG A 86 -12.13 -4.50 -5.87
C ARG A 86 -11.69 -4.55 -7.33
N ALA A 87 -12.47 -3.97 -8.24
CA ALA A 87 -12.13 -3.92 -9.66
C ALA A 87 -10.81 -3.18 -9.92
N ARG A 88 -10.52 -2.09 -9.20
CA ARG A 88 -9.23 -1.39 -9.29
C ARG A 88 -8.07 -2.25 -8.77
N ASN A 89 -8.23 -2.83 -7.58
CA ASN A 89 -7.20 -3.66 -6.97
C ASN A 89 -6.89 -4.89 -7.83
N GLU A 90 -7.89 -5.53 -8.44
CA GLU A 90 -7.70 -6.64 -9.37
C GLU A 90 -6.94 -6.21 -10.63
N ALA A 91 -7.24 -5.03 -11.18
CA ALA A 91 -6.52 -4.49 -12.32
C ALA A 91 -5.05 -4.16 -11.99
N GLU A 92 -4.80 -3.57 -10.82
CA GLU A 92 -3.45 -3.28 -10.32
C GLU A 92 -2.67 -4.55 -10.03
N GLN A 93 -3.30 -5.55 -9.40
CA GLN A 93 -2.69 -6.85 -9.13
C GLN A 93 -2.34 -7.60 -10.42
N LYS A 94 -3.21 -7.57 -11.43
CA LYS A 94 -2.90 -8.16 -12.75
C LYS A 94 -1.68 -7.48 -13.37
N ARG A 95 -1.61 -6.14 -13.32
CA ARG A 95 -0.46 -5.38 -13.84
C ARG A 95 0.82 -5.68 -13.08
N SER A 96 0.78 -5.76 -11.74
CA SER A 96 1.97 -6.06 -10.93
C SER A 96 2.49 -7.47 -11.17
N VAL A 97 1.60 -8.46 -11.33
CA VAL A 97 1.97 -9.84 -11.65
C VAL A 97 2.63 -9.93 -13.04
N ILE A 98 2.10 -9.21 -14.03
CA ILE A 98 2.70 -9.13 -15.37
C ILE A 98 4.09 -8.48 -15.32
N ALA A 99 4.22 -7.35 -14.60
CA ALA A 99 5.50 -6.64 -14.46
C ALA A 99 6.57 -7.50 -13.77
N SER A 100 6.21 -8.13 -12.64
CA SER A 100 7.12 -9.04 -11.92
C SER A 100 7.53 -10.25 -12.76
N SER A 101 6.60 -10.82 -13.53
CA SER A 101 6.92 -11.93 -14.42
C SER A 101 7.85 -11.52 -15.56
N LYS A 102 7.75 -10.28 -16.05
CA LYS A 102 8.66 -9.71 -17.05
C LYS A 102 10.07 -9.57 -16.49
N GLU A 103 10.21 -8.95 -15.32
CA GLU A 103 11.52 -8.77 -14.65
C GLU A 103 12.23 -10.11 -14.43
N MET A 104 11.47 -11.15 -14.08
CA MET A 104 12.03 -12.50 -13.89
C MET A 104 12.50 -13.14 -15.20
N CYS A 105 11.76 -12.96 -16.30
CA CYS A 105 12.21 -13.39 -17.63
C CYS A 105 13.49 -12.65 -18.06
N ASP A 106 13.55 -11.34 -17.83
CA ASP A 106 14.71 -10.50 -18.16
C ASP A 106 15.94 -10.90 -17.32
N PHE A 107 15.75 -11.12 -16.02
CA PHE A 107 16.79 -11.59 -15.10
C PHE A 107 17.41 -12.90 -15.56
N TRP A 108 16.60 -13.94 -15.75
CA TRP A 108 17.10 -15.26 -16.18
C TRP A 108 17.68 -15.25 -17.59
N THR A 109 17.18 -14.39 -18.47
CA THR A 109 17.78 -14.17 -19.78
C THR A 109 19.17 -13.57 -19.66
N SER A 110 19.36 -12.60 -18.76
CA SER A 110 20.67 -12.00 -18.50
C SER A 110 21.64 -12.99 -17.86
N GLU A 111 21.16 -13.84 -16.96
CA GLU A 111 21.97 -14.82 -16.25
C GLU A 111 22.44 -15.92 -17.19
N TYR A 112 21.53 -16.47 -18.00
CA TYR A 112 21.88 -17.45 -19.05
C TYR A 112 22.91 -16.91 -20.05
N ARG A 113 22.84 -15.60 -20.37
CA ARG A 113 23.81 -14.97 -21.26
C ARG A 113 25.22 -14.92 -20.65
N LYS A 114 25.34 -14.85 -19.32
CA LYS A 114 26.62 -14.81 -18.61
C LYS A 114 27.19 -16.20 -18.39
N ASP A 115 26.37 -17.14 -17.93
CA ASP A 115 26.83 -18.44 -17.46
C ASP A 115 26.73 -19.56 -18.52
N GLY A 116 25.89 -19.40 -19.55
CA GLY A 116 25.63 -20.40 -20.58
C GLY A 116 25.12 -21.74 -20.05
N ASN A 117 24.64 -21.79 -18.80
CA ASN A 117 24.37 -23.05 -18.12
C ASN A 117 23.00 -23.63 -18.57
N PRO A 118 22.91 -24.93 -18.90
CA PRO A 118 21.64 -25.58 -19.23
C PRO A 118 20.58 -25.48 -18.13
N LYS A 119 20.96 -25.38 -16.85
CA LYS A 119 20.00 -25.12 -15.76
C LYS A 119 19.38 -23.73 -15.87
N SER A 120 20.21 -22.71 -16.11
CA SER A 120 19.78 -21.32 -16.27
C SER A 120 18.91 -21.13 -17.52
N GLN A 121 19.15 -21.94 -18.57
CA GLN A 121 18.27 -22.02 -19.74
C GLN A 121 16.84 -22.45 -19.37
N ALA A 122 16.70 -23.52 -18.59
CA ALA A 122 15.39 -24.03 -18.18
C ALA A 122 14.62 -22.99 -17.34
N TYR A 123 15.30 -22.28 -16.44
CA TYR A 123 14.67 -21.22 -15.64
C TYR A 123 14.25 -20.01 -16.48
N LYS A 124 15.09 -19.60 -17.44
CA LYS A 124 14.73 -18.58 -18.44
C LYS A 124 13.48 -18.97 -19.20
N GLU A 125 13.43 -20.18 -19.75
CA GLU A 125 12.30 -20.66 -20.54
C GLU A 125 11.00 -20.70 -19.71
N MET A 126 11.04 -21.21 -18.47
CA MET A 126 9.89 -21.19 -17.57
C MET A 126 9.42 -19.76 -17.24
N ALA A 127 10.34 -18.85 -16.91
CA ALA A 127 10.01 -17.48 -16.54
C ALA A 127 9.36 -16.72 -17.70
N CYS A 128 9.92 -16.86 -18.90
CA CYS A 128 9.40 -16.21 -20.10
C CYS A 128 8.08 -16.83 -20.59
N LEU A 129 7.91 -18.15 -20.45
CA LEU A 129 6.64 -18.83 -20.75
C LEU A 129 5.53 -18.38 -19.80
N ARG A 130 5.83 -18.23 -18.50
CA ARG A 130 4.90 -17.67 -17.52
C ARG A 130 4.47 -16.26 -17.87
N TYR A 131 5.41 -15.40 -18.28
CA TYR A 131 5.10 -14.03 -18.72
C TYR A 131 4.18 -14.03 -19.94
N ARG A 132 4.48 -14.86 -20.94
CA ARG A 132 3.66 -14.99 -22.15
C ARG A 132 2.25 -15.49 -21.86
N ASN A 133 2.10 -16.43 -20.93
CA ASN A 133 0.79 -16.92 -20.52
C ASN A 133 -0.05 -15.89 -19.77
N LEU A 134 0.57 -14.88 -19.15
CA LEU A 134 -0.13 -13.78 -18.49
C LEU A 134 -0.54 -12.65 -19.46
N LEU A 135 -0.02 -12.66 -20.69
CA LEU A 135 -0.32 -11.71 -21.75
C LEU A 135 -1.41 -12.20 -22.71
N ASN A 136 -1.61 -13.52 -22.81
CA ASN A 136 -2.68 -14.17 -23.56
C ASN A 136 -3.96 -14.26 -22.72
#